data_AF-A0A258S6P5-F1
#
_entry.id   AF-A0A258S6P5-F1
#
_cell.length_a   1.000
_cell.length_b   1.000
_cell.length_c   1.000
_cell.angle_alpha   90.00
_cell.angle_beta   90.00
_cell.angle_gamma   90.00
#
_symmetry.space_group_name_H-M   'P 1'
#
loop_
_entity.id
_entity.type
_entity.pdbx_description
1 polymer ?
#
loop_
_entity_poly.entity_id
_entity_poly.type
_entity_poly.pdbx_seq_one_letter_code
_entity_poly.pdbx_strand_id
1 'polypeptide(L)'
;MLFHCIREVLEAKPGMFPKHEELLPRAHFGKVFAVWPEELGYGSFDMQAQPYSSIKRLQDRRNDTIHKNSALTSLAMAKSALYSAVEGARGIALHFRGTDGFPYDRVLEKYSLHVQPWFTDVAFIDRRT
;
A
#
# COMPACT_ATOMS: atom_id res chain seq x y z
N MET A 1 1.24 -1.06 6.23
CA MET A 1 1.57 0.36 6.45
C MET A 1 0.32 1.21 6.63
N LEU A 2 -0.55 1.37 5.62
CA LEU A 2 -1.76 2.22 5.68
C LEU A 2 -2.55 2.15 7.00
N PHE A 3 -3.04 0.98 7.37
CA PHE A 3 -3.82 0.79 8.60
C PHE A 3 -3.05 1.14 9.88
N HIS A 4 -1.73 0.97 9.87
CA HIS A 4 -0.90 1.33 11.01
C HIS A 4 -0.81 2.85 11.16
N CYS A 5 -0.59 3.59 10.07
CA CYS A 5 -0.58 5.05 10.08
C CYS A 5 -1.95 5.62 10.47
N ILE A 6 -3.04 5.07 9.92
CA ILE A 6 -4.40 5.48 10.29
C ILE A 6 -4.67 5.26 11.77
N ARG A 7 -4.30 4.09 12.31
CA ARG A 7 -4.47 3.81 13.74
C ARG A 7 -3.74 4.85 14.61
N GLU A 8 -2.51 5.21 14.27
CA GLU A 8 -1.77 6.26 14.99
C GLU A 8 -2.47 7.62 14.91
N VAL A 9 -3.03 7.99 13.75
CA VAL A 9 -3.79 9.23 13.60
C VAL A 9 -5.02 9.25 14.53
N LEU A 10 -5.74 8.13 14.61
CA LEU A 10 -6.92 8.01 15.47
C LEU A 10 -6.54 8.02 16.96
N GLU A 11 -5.48 7.30 17.33
CA GLU A 11 -4.97 7.26 18.71
C GLU A 11 -4.42 8.61 19.18
N ALA A 12 -3.85 9.42 18.27
CA ALA A 12 -3.36 10.76 18.58
C ALA A 12 -4.49 11.79 18.81
N LYS A 13 -5.70 11.52 18.30
CA LYS A 13 -6.85 12.43 18.35
C LYS A 13 -8.15 11.67 18.70
N PRO A 14 -8.23 11.06 19.90
CA PRO A 14 -9.35 10.21 20.26
C PRO A 14 -10.68 10.98 20.24
N GLY A 15 -11.70 10.39 19.64
CA GLY A 15 -13.04 10.97 19.53
C GLY A 15 -13.21 12.03 18.45
N MET A 16 -12.13 12.41 17.74
CA MET A 16 -12.22 13.35 16.60
C MET A 16 -12.84 12.68 15.37
N PHE A 17 -12.62 11.36 15.20
CA PHE A 17 -13.10 10.60 14.04
C PHE A 17 -13.84 9.32 14.49
N PRO A 18 -14.95 9.45 15.24
CA PRO A 18 -15.60 8.30 15.91
C PRO A 18 -16.08 7.22 14.93
N LYS A 19 -16.51 7.63 13.73
CA LYS A 19 -16.90 6.70 12.66
C LYS A 19 -15.71 5.86 12.16
N HIS A 20 -14.54 6.47 12.00
CA HIS A 20 -13.34 5.77 11.52
C HIS A 20 -12.81 4.82 12.58
N GLU A 21 -12.84 5.23 13.85
CA GLU A 21 -12.50 4.39 15.00
C GLU A 21 -13.36 3.11 15.04
N GLU A 22 -14.68 3.24 14.91
CA GLU A 22 -15.61 2.11 14.90
C GLU A 22 -15.40 1.18 13.68
N LEU A 23 -15.11 1.77 12.51
CA LEU A 23 -14.98 1.01 11.27
C LEU A 23 -13.63 0.34 11.11
N LEU A 24 -12.56 0.85 11.74
CA LEU A 24 -11.18 0.41 11.53
C LEU A 24 -11.00 -1.13 11.57
N PRO A 25 -11.55 -1.88 12.54
CA PRO A 25 -11.33 -3.33 12.65
C PRO A 25 -11.88 -4.14 11.47
N ARG A 26 -12.88 -3.60 10.75
CA ARG A 26 -13.59 -4.26 9.65
C ARG A 26 -13.41 -3.55 8.31
N ALA A 27 -12.53 -2.54 8.26
CA ALA A 27 -12.43 -1.69 7.10
C ALA A 27 -11.71 -2.40 5.94
N HIS A 28 -12.29 -2.29 4.74
CA HIS A 28 -11.70 -2.85 3.53
C HIS A 28 -10.59 -1.96 2.98
N PHE A 29 -9.42 -2.54 2.70
CA PHE A 29 -8.24 -1.81 2.22
C PHE A 29 -8.56 -0.84 1.08
N GLY A 30 -9.25 -1.29 0.02
CA GLY A 30 -9.52 -0.45 -1.15
C GLY A 30 -10.33 0.80 -0.82
N LYS A 31 -11.33 0.67 0.07
CA LYS A 31 -12.15 1.81 0.52
C LYS A 31 -11.33 2.77 1.39
N VAL A 32 -10.57 2.22 2.32
CA VAL A 32 -9.71 3.00 3.23
C VAL A 32 -8.67 3.77 2.43
N PHE A 33 -7.97 3.08 1.53
CA PHE A 33 -6.91 3.67 0.73
C PHE A 33 -7.42 4.80 -0.17
N ALA A 34 -8.62 4.66 -0.75
CA ALA A 34 -9.16 5.67 -1.65
C ALA A 34 -9.78 6.89 -0.94
N VAL A 35 -10.32 6.73 0.28
CA VAL A 35 -11.21 7.74 0.87
C VAL A 35 -10.68 8.31 2.19
N TRP A 36 -10.09 7.48 3.05
CA TRP A 36 -9.77 7.89 4.41
C TRP A 36 -8.66 8.93 4.53
N PRO A 37 -7.62 8.97 3.66
CA PRO A 37 -6.61 10.03 3.73
C PRO A 37 -7.21 11.44 3.68
N GLU A 38 -8.19 11.68 2.80
CA GLU A 38 -8.88 12.95 2.69
C GLU A 38 -9.83 13.21 3.85
N GLU A 39 -10.63 12.21 4.26
CA GLU A 39 -11.52 12.33 5.42
C GLU A 39 -10.76 12.60 6.73
N LEU A 40 -9.49 12.20 6.82
CA LEU A 40 -8.60 12.44 7.96
C LEU A 40 -7.75 13.72 7.82
N GLY A 41 -7.89 14.47 6.72
CA GLY A 41 -7.23 15.76 6.50
C GLY A 41 -5.83 15.72 5.87
N TYR A 42 -5.39 14.60 5.30
CA TYR A 42 -4.06 14.44 4.69
C TYR A 42 -4.06 14.62 3.16
N GLY A 43 -5.22 14.87 2.55
CA GLY A 43 -5.37 14.88 1.10
C GLY A 43 -5.40 13.46 0.50
N SER A 44 -6.05 13.34 -0.66
CA SER A 44 -6.22 12.06 -1.36
C SER A 44 -4.91 11.57 -2.01
N PHE A 45 -4.71 10.25 -2.05
CA PHE A 45 -3.64 9.67 -2.84
C PHE A 45 -3.94 9.82 -4.33
N ASP A 46 -2.92 10.14 -5.13
CA ASP A 46 -3.03 10.06 -6.59
C ASP A 46 -2.97 8.59 -7.03
N MET A 47 -4.15 8.02 -7.26
CA MET A 47 -4.32 6.62 -7.65
C MET A 47 -3.80 6.29 -9.06
N GLN A 48 -3.48 7.30 -9.88
CA GLN A 48 -2.89 7.13 -11.21
C GLN A 48 -1.36 7.19 -11.17
N ALA A 49 -0.79 7.87 -10.17
CA ALA A 49 0.64 7.98 -9.98
C ALA A 49 1.24 6.80 -9.21
N GLN A 50 2.53 6.57 -9.44
CA GLN A 50 3.34 5.70 -8.59
C GLN A 50 3.68 6.41 -7.28
N PRO A 51 3.77 5.70 -6.16
CA PRO A 51 3.68 4.23 -6.04
C PRO A 51 2.25 3.69 -5.83
N TYR A 52 1.23 4.56 -5.73
CA TYR A 52 -0.11 4.19 -5.27
C TYR A 52 -0.88 3.32 -6.27
N SER A 53 -0.72 3.56 -7.56
CA SER A 53 -1.30 2.69 -8.60
C SER A 53 -0.77 1.25 -8.52
N SER A 54 0.52 1.07 -8.24
CA SER A 54 1.10 -0.26 -7.99
C SER A 54 0.58 -0.92 -6.72
N ILE A 55 0.36 -0.16 -5.65
CA ILE A 55 -0.25 -0.69 -4.41
C ILE A 55 -1.67 -1.19 -4.68
N LYS A 56 -2.46 -0.45 -5.46
CA LYS A 56 -3.81 -0.87 -5.84
C LYS A 56 -3.77 -2.20 -6.62
N ARG A 57 -2.89 -2.29 -7.62
CA ARG A 57 -2.72 -3.51 -8.43
C ARG A 57 -2.21 -4.69 -7.60
N LEU A 58 -1.32 -4.46 -6.63
CA LEU A 58 -0.88 -5.51 -5.69
C LEU A 58 -2.04 -6.01 -4.82
N GLN A 59 -2.89 -5.12 -4.33
CA GLN A 59 -4.08 -5.50 -3.57
C GLN A 59 -5.06 -6.31 -4.41
N ASP A 60 -5.28 -5.93 -5.68
CA ASP A 60 -6.16 -6.69 -6.57
C ASP A 60 -5.58 -8.06 -6.88
N ARG A 61 -4.28 -8.14 -7.17
CA ARG A 61 -3.57 -9.41 -7.38
C ARG A 61 -3.65 -10.32 -6.16
N ARG A 62 -3.47 -9.78 -4.95
CA ARG A 62 -3.62 -10.55 -3.70
C ARG A 62 -5.01 -11.15 -3.59
N ASN A 63 -6.05 -10.36 -3.88
CA ASN A 63 -7.43 -10.85 -3.85
C ASN A 63 -7.64 -11.97 -4.88
N ASP A 64 -7.13 -11.82 -6.09
CA ASP A 64 -7.18 -12.88 -7.11
C ASP A 64 -6.50 -14.18 -6.64
N THR A 65 -5.35 -14.07 -5.98
CA THR A 65 -4.66 -15.23 -5.42
C THR A 65 -5.44 -15.88 -4.29
N ILE A 66 -6.03 -15.10 -3.37
CA ILE A 66 -6.89 -15.62 -2.29
C ILE A 66 -8.10 -16.36 -2.86
N HIS A 67 -8.71 -15.82 -3.91
CA HIS A 67 -9.86 -16.43 -4.60
C HIS A 67 -9.46 -17.50 -5.61
N LYS A 68 -8.19 -17.93 -5.64
CA LYS A 68 -7.64 -18.95 -6.56
C LYS A 68 -7.80 -18.63 -8.05
N ASN A 69 -8.10 -17.39 -8.38
CA ASN A 69 -8.16 -16.88 -9.75
C ASN A 69 -6.75 -16.72 -10.35
N SER A 70 -5.72 -16.62 -9.50
CA SER A 70 -4.35 -16.63 -9.98
C SER A 70 -3.32 -17.18 -8.99
N ALA A 71 -2.67 -18.27 -9.37
CA ALA A 71 -1.62 -18.94 -8.58
C ALA A 71 -0.21 -18.82 -9.19
N LEU A 72 -0.08 -18.25 -10.40
CA LEU A 72 1.20 -18.15 -11.09
C LEU A 72 1.97 -16.91 -10.64
N THR A 73 3.23 -17.11 -10.26
CA THR A 73 4.16 -16.05 -9.87
C THR A 73 5.48 -16.28 -10.60
N SER A 74 6.00 -15.26 -11.28
CA SER A 74 7.35 -15.28 -11.84
C SER A 74 8.34 -14.61 -10.89
N LEU A 75 9.63 -14.90 -11.06
CA LEU A 75 10.68 -14.21 -10.29
C LEU A 75 10.64 -12.69 -10.51
N ALA A 76 10.39 -12.25 -11.75
CA ALA A 76 10.25 -10.83 -12.09
C ALA A 76 9.06 -10.18 -11.35
N MET A 77 7.92 -10.87 -11.29
CA MET A 77 6.75 -10.43 -10.54
C MET A 77 7.04 -10.32 -9.06
N ALA A 78 7.73 -11.29 -8.47
CA ALA A 78 8.10 -11.26 -7.05
C ALA A 78 9.03 -10.07 -6.72
N LYS A 79 10.04 -9.82 -7.57
CA LYS A 79 10.97 -8.68 -7.41
C LYS A 79 10.24 -7.34 -7.51
N SER A 80 9.42 -7.17 -8.54
CA SER A 80 8.63 -5.94 -8.74
C SER A 80 7.59 -5.71 -7.64
N ALA A 81 6.96 -6.79 -7.16
CA ALA A 81 6.02 -6.73 -6.05
C ALA A 81 6.69 -6.25 -4.77
N LEU A 82 7.86 -6.82 -4.43
CA LEU A 82 8.65 -6.39 -3.28
C LEU A 82 9.03 -4.91 -3.40
N TYR A 83 9.58 -4.51 -4.55
CA TYR A 83 9.99 -3.12 -4.79
C TYR A 83 8.83 -2.14 -4.62
N SER A 84 7.72 -2.40 -5.32
CA SER A 84 6.53 -1.53 -5.30
C SER A 84 5.85 -1.50 -3.94
N ALA A 85 5.89 -2.61 -3.19
CA ALA A 85 5.36 -2.67 -1.83
C ALA A 85 6.17 -1.82 -0.85
N VAL A 86 7.50 -1.86 -0.95
CA VAL A 86 8.39 -1.03 -0.10
C VAL A 86 8.20 0.45 -0.44
N GLU A 87 8.27 0.82 -1.71
CA GLU A 87 8.11 2.21 -2.15
C GLU A 87 6.70 2.74 -1.86
N GLY A 88 5.67 1.91 -2.02
CA GLY A 88 4.31 2.31 -1.62
C GLY A 88 4.15 2.42 -0.11
N ALA A 89 4.80 1.56 0.68
CA ALA A 89 4.82 1.73 2.14
C ALA A 89 5.56 3.02 2.54
N ARG A 90 6.66 3.36 1.87
CA ARG A 90 7.37 4.63 2.03
C ARG A 90 6.44 5.80 1.70
N GLY A 91 5.85 5.83 0.51
CA GLY A 91 4.94 6.90 0.09
C GLY A 91 3.74 7.07 1.03
N ILE A 92 3.16 5.99 1.55
CA ILE A 92 2.07 6.05 2.54
C ILE A 92 2.58 6.63 3.87
N ALA A 93 3.73 6.16 4.37
CA ALA A 93 4.25 6.63 5.65
C ALA A 93 4.59 8.13 5.57
N LEU A 94 5.26 8.56 4.50
CA LEU A 94 5.62 9.96 4.29
C LEU A 94 4.39 10.87 4.19
N HIS A 95 3.31 10.38 3.55
CA HIS A 95 2.04 11.12 3.44
C HIS A 95 1.41 11.43 4.80
N PHE A 96 1.43 10.46 5.73
CA PHE A 96 0.83 10.63 7.06
C PHE A 96 1.77 11.24 8.09
N ARG A 97 3.09 11.01 7.98
CA ARG A 97 4.06 11.30 9.04
C ARG A 97 5.13 12.33 8.64
N GLY A 98 5.14 12.78 7.39
CA GLY A 98 6.15 13.70 6.87
C GLY A 98 7.46 13.03 6.45
N THR A 99 8.47 13.85 6.13
CA THR A 99 9.73 13.44 5.47
C THR A 99 10.52 12.36 6.18
N ASP A 100 10.48 12.32 7.51
CA ASP A 100 11.21 11.35 8.35
C ASP A 100 10.30 10.24 8.89
N GLY A 101 9.12 10.10 8.29
CA GLY A 101 8.04 9.25 8.79
C GLY A 101 8.17 7.75 8.48
N PHE A 102 9.11 7.37 7.61
CA PHE A 102 9.25 5.99 7.16
C PHE A 102 10.17 5.18 8.09
N PRO A 103 9.65 4.17 8.80
CA PRO A 103 10.38 3.52 9.89
C PRO A 103 11.48 2.55 9.44
N TYR A 104 11.57 2.26 8.14
CA TYR A 104 12.48 1.24 7.60
C TYR A 104 13.68 1.81 6.84
N ASP A 105 13.94 3.12 6.89
CA ASP A 105 15.08 3.72 6.18
C ASP A 105 16.41 3.07 6.57
N ARG A 106 16.68 2.90 7.87
CA ARG A 106 17.89 2.21 8.36
C ARG A 106 18.03 0.77 7.86
N VAL A 107 16.90 0.08 7.65
CA VAL A 107 16.91 -1.30 7.14
C VAL A 107 17.31 -1.30 5.66
N LEU A 108 16.80 -0.33 4.89
CA LEU A 108 17.12 -0.17 3.47
C LEU A 108 18.54 0.34 3.23
N GLU A 109 19.12 1.09 4.16
CA GLU A 109 20.55 1.43 4.13
C GLU A 109 21.43 0.19 4.23
N LYS A 110 21.07 -0.75 5.11
CA LYS A 110 21.81 -2.01 5.31
C LYS A 110 21.54 -3.04 4.22
N TYR A 111 20.30 -3.10 3.75
CA TYR A 111 19.84 -4.06 2.74
C TYR A 111 19.20 -3.30 1.59
N SER A 112 20.05 -2.76 0.73
CA SER A 112 19.64 -1.92 -0.40
C SER A 112 18.68 -2.67 -1.31
N LEU A 113 17.51 -2.07 -1.54
CA LEU A 113 16.53 -2.57 -2.48
C LEU A 113 16.93 -2.15 -3.89
N HIS A 114 17.22 -3.12 -4.76
CA HIS A 114 17.48 -2.83 -6.16
C HIS A 114 16.22 -2.28 -6.83
N VAL A 115 16.37 -1.23 -7.63
CA VAL A 115 15.28 -0.68 -8.46
C VAL A 115 14.73 -1.78 -9.36
N GLN A 116 13.40 -1.92 -9.37
CA GLN A 116 12.68 -2.83 -10.24
C GLN A 116 11.60 -2.06 -11.01
N PRO A 117 11.07 -2.61 -12.11
CA PRO A 117 9.86 -2.09 -12.72
C PRO A 117 8.71 -2.02 -11.70
N TRP A 118 7.83 -1.04 -11.86
CA TRP A 118 6.63 -0.95 -11.04
C TRP A 118 5.73 -2.15 -11.28
N PHE A 119 4.92 -2.51 -10.27
CA PHE A 119 4.05 -3.67 -10.37
C PHE A 119 2.97 -3.50 -11.45
N THR A 120 2.62 -2.26 -11.78
CA THR A 120 1.79 -1.90 -12.94
C THR A 120 2.40 -2.29 -14.28
N ASP A 121 3.72 -2.40 -14.35
CA ASP A 121 4.43 -2.59 -15.62
C ASP A 121 4.71 -4.08 -15.86
N VAL A 122 4.48 -4.93 -14.86
CA VAL A 122 4.70 -6.38 -14.96
C VAL A 122 3.51 -7.07 -15.62
N ALA A 123 3.78 -7.72 -16.75
CA ALA A 123 2.83 -8.62 -17.39
C ALA A 123 2.53 -9.84 -16.49
N PHE A 124 1.25 -10.16 -16.34
CA PHE A 124 0.82 -11.37 -15.64
C PHE A 124 0.86 -12.56 -16.59
N ILE A 125 1.28 -13.71 -16.07
CA ILE A 125 1.24 -14.96 -16.82
C ILE A 125 -0.21 -15.46 -16.75
N ASP A 126 -0.94 -15.36 -17.86
CA ASP A 126 -2.27 -15.96 -17.98
C ASP A 126 -2.16 -17.42 -18.39
N ARG A 127 -2.96 -18.29 -17.75
CA ARG A 127 -3.04 -19.73 -18.08
C ARG A 127 -3.74 -20.04 -19.41
N ARG A 128 -4.00 -19.05 -20.27
CA ARG A 128 -4.69 -19.24 -21.56
C ARG A 128 -3.68 -19.38 -22.70
N THR A 129 -2.98 -20.50 -22.72
CA THR A 129 -2.42 -21.15 -23.91
C THR A 129 -2.49 -22.65 -23.68
#